data_AF-A0AAJ1IL23-F1
#
_entry.id   AF-A0AAJ1IL23-F1
#
_cell.length_a   1.000
_cell.length_b   1.000
_cell.length_c   1.000
_cell.angle_alpha   90.00
_cell.angle_beta   90.00
_cell.angle_gamma   90.00
#
_symmetry.space_group_name_H-M   'P 1'
#
loop_
_entity.id
_entity.type
_entity.pdbx_description
1 polymer ?
#
loop_
_entity_poly.entity_id
_entity_poly.type
_entity_poly.pdbx_seq_one_letter_code
_entity_poly.pdbx_strand_id
1 'polypeptide(L)'
;MAIDKIQVDFQIIDTKDPKILTLADISVWSVIAEKPAVVEILLPGESEPVKHYLNKNQLNIYNSVFLGLACPSECEGEDIELTDLPDGIYEITVKGSPDTYSMTRKYLRTELTQLELDKMYINLNLLCDRKDMDLLNILTDIDLLLKAAHANVRYDNTCKAQELLFKAQELIEKAKKCNGCVGV
;
A
#
# COMPACT_ATOMS: atom_id res chain seq x y z
N MET A 1 19.74 33.03 1.72
CA MET A 1 18.47 33.15 0.99
C MET A 1 17.41 32.46 1.83
N ALA A 2 16.44 33.21 2.36
CA ALA A 2 15.25 32.60 2.94
C ALA A 2 14.47 31.96 1.78
N ILE A 3 14.17 30.68 1.87
CA ILE A 3 13.32 30.00 0.90
C ILE A 3 11.89 30.41 1.26
N ASP A 4 11.35 31.45 0.62
CA ASP A 4 10.00 31.97 0.91
C ASP A 4 8.88 31.15 0.27
N LYS A 5 9.23 30.17 -0.58
CA LYS A 5 8.24 29.35 -1.29
C LYS A 5 7.92 28.09 -0.48
N ILE A 6 6.66 27.99 -0.06
CA ILE A 6 6.09 26.77 0.52
C ILE A 6 5.83 25.78 -0.61
N GLN A 7 6.30 24.54 -0.45
CA GLN A 7 6.02 23.43 -1.36
C GLN A 7 5.74 22.18 -0.54
N VAL A 8 4.47 21.74 -0.53
CA VAL A 8 4.08 20.49 0.10
C VAL A 8 4.37 19.35 -0.86
N ASP A 9 5.14 18.37 -0.42
CA ASP A 9 5.44 17.17 -1.18
C ASP A 9 5.84 16.02 -0.26
N PHE A 10 5.54 14.78 -0.66
CA PHE A 10 5.81 13.59 0.12
C PHE A 10 6.02 12.38 -0.80
N GLN A 11 6.63 11.34 -0.25
CA GLN A 11 6.80 10.06 -0.92
C GLN A 11 6.24 8.95 -0.04
N ILE A 12 5.63 7.94 -0.68
CA ILE A 12 5.28 6.70 0.01
C ILE A 12 6.48 5.77 -0.09
N ILE A 13 6.94 5.25 1.04
CA ILE A 13 8.04 4.30 1.12
C ILE A 13 7.45 2.90 1.17
N ASP A 14 7.72 2.13 0.13
CA ASP A 14 7.35 0.71 0.05
C ASP A 14 8.33 -0.12 0.91
N THR A 15 7.85 -0.55 2.09
CA THR A 15 8.64 -1.33 3.05
C THR A 15 8.50 -2.84 2.85
N LYS A 16 7.62 -3.29 1.93
CA LYS A 16 7.21 -4.70 1.78
C LYS A 16 6.59 -5.32 3.03
N ASP A 17 6.25 -4.51 4.03
CA ASP A 17 5.61 -4.97 5.27
C ASP A 17 4.09 -4.74 5.19
N PRO A 18 3.26 -5.80 5.24
CA PRO A 18 1.82 -5.68 5.14
C PRO A 18 1.19 -4.93 6.33
N LYS A 19 1.89 -4.72 7.44
CA LYS A 19 1.35 -4.12 8.66
C LYS A 19 1.51 -2.60 8.76
N ILE A 20 2.33 -2.00 7.90
CA ILE A 20 2.64 -0.57 7.96
C ILE A 20 2.54 0.14 6.60
N LEU A 21 2.12 1.40 6.66
CA LEU A 21 2.19 2.39 5.60
C LEU A 21 3.16 3.49 6.03
N THR A 22 4.21 3.72 5.24
CA THR A 22 5.25 4.71 5.58
C THR A 22 5.21 5.88 4.59
N LEU A 23 5.08 7.09 5.13
CA LEU A 23 5.11 8.34 4.39
C LEU A 23 6.36 9.14 4.77
N ALA A 24 7.16 9.51 3.79
CA ALA A 24 8.29 10.41 3.94
C ALA A 24 7.88 11.82 3.53
N ASP A 25 7.82 12.75 4.49
CA ASP A 25 7.60 14.16 4.17
C ASP A 25 8.87 14.80 3.63
N ILE A 26 8.82 15.28 2.38
CA ILE A 26 9.94 15.96 1.70
C ILE A 26 9.59 17.42 1.38
N SER A 27 8.56 17.95 2.05
CA SER A 27 8.06 19.30 1.86
C SER A 27 9.07 20.37 2.27
N VAL A 28 8.97 21.53 1.62
CA VAL A 28 9.60 22.78 2.03
C VAL A 28 8.54 23.64 2.73
N TRP A 29 8.52 23.63 4.07
CA TRP A 29 7.48 24.29 4.86
C TRP A 29 7.68 25.80 5.05
N SER A 30 8.90 26.32 4.91
CA SER A 30 9.18 27.77 4.93
C SER A 30 8.49 28.50 6.12
N VAL A 31 7.78 29.60 5.84
CA VAL A 31 7.09 30.47 6.81
C VAL A 31 5.97 29.78 7.60
N ILE A 32 5.58 28.55 7.21
CA ILE A 32 4.62 27.73 7.95
C ILE A 32 5.25 26.54 8.68
N ALA A 33 6.58 26.51 8.87
CA ALA A 33 7.29 25.44 9.58
C ALA A 33 6.68 25.14 10.96
N GLU A 34 6.41 26.17 11.77
CA GLU A 34 5.87 26.05 13.13
C GLU A 34 4.34 25.84 13.18
N LYS A 35 3.64 25.96 12.04
CA LYS A 35 2.20 25.76 11.99
C LYS A 35 1.86 24.27 11.93
N PRO A 36 0.69 23.82 12.40
CA PRO A 36 0.31 22.42 12.26
C PRO A 36 0.20 22.02 10.78
N ALA A 37 0.48 20.74 10.52
CA ALA A 37 0.19 20.06 9.27
C ALA A 37 -0.55 18.75 9.59
N VAL A 38 -1.37 18.31 8.66
CA VAL A 38 -2.18 17.09 8.79
C VAL A 38 -1.98 16.21 7.57
N VAL A 39 -2.14 14.92 7.78
CA VAL A 39 -2.32 13.95 6.71
C VAL A 39 -3.73 13.37 6.81
N GLU A 40 -4.34 13.18 5.66
CA GLU A 40 -5.61 12.48 5.47
C GLU A 40 -5.34 11.25 4.63
N ILE A 41 -5.72 10.07 5.11
CA ILE A 41 -5.49 8.78 4.45
C ILE A 41 -6.84 8.13 4.20
N LEU A 42 -7.25 8.08 2.93
CA LEU A 42 -8.42 7.34 2.49
C LEU A 42 -8.01 5.90 2.15
N LEU A 43 -8.57 4.95 2.88
CA LEU A 43 -8.33 3.52 2.69
C LEU A 43 -9.10 2.98 1.48
N PRO A 44 -8.64 1.89 0.85
CA PRO A 44 -9.38 1.24 -0.23
C PRO A 44 -10.78 0.81 0.23
N GLY A 45 -11.82 1.24 -0.49
CA GLY A 45 -13.21 0.87 -0.21
C GLY A 45 -13.93 1.73 0.84
N GLU A 46 -13.20 2.61 1.53
CA GLU A 46 -13.78 3.55 2.49
C GLU A 46 -14.22 4.86 1.80
N SER A 47 -15.15 5.59 2.43
CA SER A 47 -15.62 6.89 1.94
C SER A 47 -15.02 8.08 2.68
N GLU A 48 -14.57 7.88 3.92
CA GLU A 48 -14.06 8.94 4.80
C GLU A 48 -12.58 8.71 5.12
N PRO A 49 -11.71 9.73 5.00
CA PRO A 49 -10.30 9.58 5.30
C PRO A 49 -10.04 9.63 6.81
N VAL A 50 -9.08 8.82 7.26
CA VAL A 50 -8.53 8.90 8.61
C VAL A 50 -7.54 10.06 8.67
N LYS A 51 -7.58 10.87 9.74
CA LYS A 51 -6.80 12.10 9.85
C LYS A 51 -5.81 12.03 11.00
N HIS A 52 -4.56 12.44 10.73
CA HIS A 52 -3.50 12.50 11.73
C HIS A 52 -2.72 13.81 11.61
N TYR A 53 -2.09 14.22 12.71
CA TYR A 53 -1.04 15.24 12.63
C TYR A 53 0.16 14.67 11.86
N LEU A 54 0.73 15.51 11.00
CA LEU A 54 1.93 15.17 10.25
C LEU A 54 3.16 15.65 11.04
N ASN A 55 4.09 14.74 11.28
CA ASN A 55 5.45 15.11 11.69
C ASN A 55 6.23 15.54 10.44
N LYS A 56 6.55 16.84 10.37
CA LYS A 56 7.21 17.45 9.22
C LYS A 56 8.66 17.01 9.08
N ASN A 57 9.11 16.89 7.82
CA ASN A 57 10.45 16.49 7.41
C ASN A 57 10.92 15.18 8.07
N GLN A 58 9.97 14.27 8.32
CA GLN A 58 10.19 12.99 8.99
C GLN A 58 9.42 11.86 8.28
N LEU A 59 9.76 10.63 8.67
CA LEU A 59 8.96 9.46 8.36
C LEU A 59 7.75 9.43 9.29
N ASN A 60 6.57 9.28 8.70
CA ASN A 60 5.31 9.09 9.39
C ASN A 60 4.83 7.66 9.09
N ILE A 61 4.67 6.85 10.12
CA ILE A 61 4.38 5.42 10.00
C ILE A 61 2.99 5.16 10.57
N TYR A 62 2.12 4.56 9.76
CA TYR A 62 0.75 4.23 10.11
C TYR A 62 0.55 2.73 10.07
N ASN A 63 0.07 2.16 11.17
CA ASN A 63 -0.33 0.75 11.28
C ASN A 63 -1.86 0.66 11.39
N SER A 64 -2.38 -0.55 11.57
CA SER A 64 -3.82 -0.78 11.65
C SER A 64 -4.52 -0.02 12.77
N VAL A 65 -3.86 0.20 13.92
CA VAL A 65 -4.41 0.99 15.03
C VAL A 65 -4.54 2.46 14.62
N PHE A 66 -3.48 3.05 14.05
CA PHE A 66 -3.53 4.42 13.57
C PHE A 66 -4.55 4.60 12.44
N LEU A 67 -4.77 3.57 11.62
CA LEU A 67 -5.74 3.61 10.54
C LEU A 67 -7.16 3.22 10.97
N GLY A 68 -7.41 3.02 12.27
CA GLY A 68 -8.74 2.70 12.80
C GLY A 68 -9.27 1.32 12.40
N LEU A 69 -8.37 0.43 11.93
CA LEU A 69 -8.68 -0.94 11.51
C LEU A 69 -8.61 -1.93 12.67
N ALA A 70 -7.97 -1.56 13.77
CA ALA A 70 -7.86 -2.38 14.99
C ALA A 70 -8.24 -1.56 16.22
N CYS A 71 -9.04 -2.16 17.12
CA CYS A 71 -9.45 -1.54 18.38
C CYS A 71 -8.44 -1.88 19.49
N PRO A 72 -7.78 -0.87 20.12
CA PRO A 72 -6.87 -1.12 21.24
C PRO A 72 -7.59 -1.43 22.58
N SER A 73 -8.92 -1.34 22.65
CA SER A 73 -9.66 -1.25 23.92
C SER A 73 -10.49 -2.48 24.32
N GLU A 74 -10.41 -3.61 23.60
CA GLU A 74 -11.05 -4.87 24.05
C GLU A 74 -10.04 -5.89 24.63
N CYS A 75 -8.74 -5.60 24.59
CA CYS A 75 -7.68 -6.50 25.05
C CYS A 75 -7.05 -5.95 26.34
N GLU A 76 -7.74 -6.07 27.48
CA GLU A 76 -7.10 -5.92 28.78
C GLU A 76 -6.07 -7.06 28.97
N GLY A 77 -4.79 -6.79 28.65
CA GLY A 77 -3.67 -7.65 29.02
C GLY A 77 -3.03 -8.49 27.91
N GLU A 78 -3.40 -8.32 26.64
CA GLU A 78 -2.75 -8.99 25.51
C GLU A 78 -2.02 -7.99 24.61
N ASP A 79 -0.86 -8.40 24.07
CA ASP A 79 -0.10 -7.62 23.09
C ASP A 79 -1.00 -7.22 21.92
N ILE A 80 -1.02 -5.93 21.55
CA ILE A 80 -1.82 -5.44 20.43
C ILE A 80 -1.34 -6.11 19.14
N GLU A 81 -2.12 -7.07 18.64
CA GLU A 81 -1.80 -7.73 17.38
C GLU A 81 -2.11 -6.79 16.21
N LEU A 82 -1.04 -6.33 15.55
CA LEU A 82 -1.19 -5.52 14.33
C LEU A 82 -1.74 -6.38 13.20
N THR A 83 -2.94 -6.01 12.75
CA THR A 83 -3.59 -6.56 11.55
C THR A 83 -2.95 -6.01 10.28
N ASP A 84 -3.00 -6.81 9.22
CA ASP A 84 -2.50 -6.41 7.90
C ASP A 84 -3.37 -5.30 7.30
N LEU A 85 -2.71 -4.36 6.63
CA LEU A 85 -3.38 -3.28 5.91
C LEU A 85 -3.90 -3.81 4.57
N PRO A 86 -5.13 -3.42 4.16
CA PRO A 86 -5.75 -3.94 2.94
C PRO A 86 -4.99 -3.53 1.68
N ASP A 87 -4.94 -4.42 0.69
CA ASP A 87 -4.46 -4.07 -0.64
C ASP A 87 -5.49 -3.20 -1.39
N GLY A 88 -5.00 -2.34 -2.28
CA GLY A 88 -5.84 -1.48 -3.10
C GLY A 88 -5.27 -0.07 -3.25
N ILE A 89 -6.10 0.83 -3.79
CA ILE A 89 -5.69 2.21 -4.02
C ILE A 89 -6.00 3.05 -2.78
N TYR A 90 -4.94 3.56 -2.17
CA TYR A 90 -4.98 4.56 -1.12
C TYR A 90 -4.94 5.95 -1.76
N GLU A 91 -5.71 6.88 -1.20
CA GLU A 91 -5.58 8.30 -1.52
C GLU A 91 -5.07 9.04 -0.28
N ILE A 92 -3.90 9.66 -0.40
CA ILE A 92 -3.21 10.31 0.71
C ILE A 92 -3.10 11.79 0.40
N THR A 93 -3.58 12.63 1.30
CA THR A 93 -3.53 14.09 1.19
C THR A 93 -2.76 14.67 2.36
N VAL A 94 -1.69 15.41 2.09
CA VAL A 94 -0.94 16.18 3.09
C VAL A 94 -1.34 17.64 2.97
N LYS A 95 -1.67 18.29 4.10
CA LYS A 95 -2.07 19.71 4.17
C LYS A 95 -1.25 20.45 5.22
N GLY A 96 -0.76 21.64 4.89
CA GLY A 96 -0.22 22.61 5.84
C GLY A 96 -1.26 23.66 6.20
N SER A 97 -1.14 24.31 7.36
CA SER A 97 -2.01 25.44 7.71
C SER A 97 -1.48 26.77 7.16
N PRO A 98 -2.29 27.58 6.44
CA PRO A 98 -3.68 27.32 6.04
C PRO A 98 -3.78 26.27 4.93
N ASP A 99 -4.89 25.52 4.92
CA ASP A 99 -5.16 24.35 4.06
C ASP A 99 -5.03 24.59 2.54
N THR A 100 -4.80 25.82 2.12
CA THR A 100 -4.41 26.18 0.75
C THR A 100 -3.13 25.49 0.28
N TYR A 101 -2.28 25.04 1.21
CA TYR A 101 -1.08 24.28 0.90
C TYR A 101 -1.37 22.78 1.06
N SER A 102 -1.69 22.11 -0.05
CA SER A 102 -2.02 20.69 -0.03
C SER A 102 -1.43 19.94 -1.22
N MET A 103 -1.11 18.67 -1.00
CA MET A 103 -0.70 17.73 -2.05
C MET A 103 -1.44 16.41 -1.84
N THR A 104 -1.99 15.85 -2.91
CA THR A 104 -2.65 14.55 -2.90
C THR A 104 -1.90 13.59 -3.82
N ARG A 105 -1.69 12.36 -3.36
CA ARG A 105 -1.12 11.27 -4.15
C ARG A 105 -1.94 10.01 -3.96
N LYS A 106 -2.13 9.28 -5.05
CA LYS A 106 -2.72 7.94 -5.02
C LYS A 106 -1.58 6.91 -5.01
N TYR A 107 -1.74 5.87 -4.20
CA TYR A 107 -0.75 4.82 -4.00
C TYR A 107 -1.44 3.47 -4.11
N LEU A 108 -0.91 2.58 -4.95
CA LEU A 108 -1.38 1.19 -5.02
C LEU A 108 -0.59 0.35 -4.03
N ARG A 109 -1.29 -0.17 -3.02
CA ARG A 109 -0.78 -1.17 -2.10
C ARG A 109 -1.09 -2.56 -2.63
N THR A 110 -0.10 -3.46 -2.66
CA THR A 110 -0.20 -4.85 -3.16
C THR A 110 0.53 -5.86 -2.27
N GLU A 111 0.86 -5.49 -1.03
CA GLU A 111 1.73 -6.21 -0.12
C GLU A 111 1.18 -7.60 0.21
N LEU A 112 -0.12 -7.73 0.48
CA LEU A 112 -0.75 -9.02 0.76
C LEU A 112 -0.76 -9.92 -0.47
N THR A 113 -1.14 -9.36 -1.62
CA THR A 113 -1.19 -10.06 -2.91
C THR A 113 0.21 -10.53 -3.32
N GLN A 114 1.24 -9.70 -3.08
CA GLN A 114 2.62 -10.04 -3.37
C GLN A 114 3.12 -11.16 -2.46
N LEU A 115 2.82 -11.14 -1.16
CA LEU A 115 3.19 -12.23 -0.24
C LEU A 115 2.59 -13.57 -0.66
N GLU A 116 1.35 -13.58 -1.13
CA GLU A 116 0.72 -14.79 -1.67
C GLU A 116 1.42 -15.28 -2.94
N LEU A 117 1.76 -14.37 -3.85
CA LEU A 117 2.52 -14.68 -5.06
C LEU A 117 3.93 -15.22 -4.72
N ASP A 118 4.61 -14.62 -3.75
CA ASP A 118 5.95 -15.01 -3.31
C ASP A 118 5.95 -16.45 -2.74
N LYS A 119 4.94 -16.81 -1.94
CA LYS A 119 4.75 -18.20 -1.46
C LYS A 119 4.67 -19.18 -2.64
N MET A 120 3.98 -18.82 -3.72
CA MET A 120 3.85 -19.68 -4.90
C MET A 120 5.18 -19.80 -5.66
N TYR A 121 5.94 -18.70 -5.79
CA TYR A 121 7.28 -18.75 -6.38
C TYR A 121 8.24 -19.63 -5.59
N ILE A 122 8.18 -19.60 -4.25
CA ILE A 122 8.97 -20.47 -3.38
C ILE A 122 8.62 -21.94 -3.66
N ASN A 123 7.33 -22.27 -3.74
CA ASN A 123 6.86 -23.63 -3.99
C ASN A 123 7.23 -24.17 -5.37
N LEU A 124 7.40 -23.31 -6.37
CA LEU A 124 7.80 -23.70 -7.72
C LEU A 124 9.21 -24.31 -7.76
N ASN A 125 10.03 -24.06 -6.75
CA ASN A 125 11.38 -24.63 -6.58
C ASN A 125 12.22 -24.57 -7.86
N LEU A 126 12.41 -23.34 -8.37
CA LEU A 126 13.02 -23.04 -9.67
C LEU A 126 14.44 -23.61 -9.88
N LEU A 127 15.09 -24.11 -8.82
CA LEU A 127 16.42 -24.72 -8.88
C LEU A 127 16.39 -26.21 -9.27
N CYS A 128 15.23 -26.85 -9.23
CA CYS A 128 15.09 -28.25 -9.65
C CYS A 128 14.92 -28.37 -11.17
N ASP A 129 15.40 -29.50 -11.73
CA ASP A 129 15.37 -29.78 -13.17
C ASP A 129 13.95 -29.92 -13.74
N ARG A 130 12.99 -30.31 -12.90
CA ARG A 130 11.57 -30.41 -13.26
C ARG A 130 10.82 -29.21 -12.71
N LYS A 131 10.53 -28.25 -13.59
CA LYS A 131 9.74 -27.06 -13.27
C LYS A 131 8.34 -27.25 -13.82
N ASP A 132 7.35 -26.86 -13.03
CA ASP A 132 5.98 -26.73 -13.51
C ASP A 132 5.89 -25.46 -14.37
N MET A 133 6.05 -25.63 -15.69
CA MET A 133 6.03 -24.51 -16.63
C MET A 133 4.65 -23.86 -16.73
N ASP A 134 3.58 -24.62 -16.49
CA ASP A 134 2.22 -24.10 -16.53
C ASP A 134 1.98 -23.18 -15.33
N LEU A 135 2.38 -23.63 -14.14
CA LEU A 135 2.36 -22.78 -12.94
C LEU A 135 3.24 -21.54 -13.14
N LEU A 136 4.46 -21.68 -13.66
CA LEU A 136 5.36 -20.55 -13.91
C LEU A 136 4.72 -19.49 -14.82
N ASN A 137 4.04 -19.92 -15.90
CA ASN A 137 3.35 -18.99 -16.80
C ASN A 137 2.24 -18.22 -16.07
N ILE A 138 1.44 -18.91 -15.24
CA ILE A 138 0.40 -18.27 -14.43
C ILE A 138 1.00 -17.25 -13.46
N LEU A 139 2.09 -17.60 -12.75
CA LEU A 139 2.75 -16.67 -11.83
C LEU A 139 3.33 -15.44 -12.56
N THR A 140 3.86 -15.65 -13.77
CA THR A 140 4.38 -14.57 -14.62
C THR A 140 3.27 -13.64 -15.09
N ASP A 141 2.10 -14.18 -15.45
CA ASP A 141 0.93 -13.38 -15.80
C ASP A 141 0.43 -12.54 -14.62
N ILE A 142 0.40 -13.11 -13.42
CA ILE A 142 0.03 -12.39 -12.18
C ILE A 142 1.02 -11.23 -11.94
N ASP A 143 2.33 -11.48 -12.01
CA ASP A 143 3.36 -10.46 -11.85
C ASP A 143 3.23 -9.33 -12.89
N LEU A 144 2.93 -9.68 -14.14
CA LEU A 144 2.68 -8.68 -15.19
C LEU A 144 1.43 -7.83 -14.90
N LEU A 145 0.35 -8.44 -14.39
CA LEU A 145 -0.85 -7.70 -13.99
C LEU A 145 -0.56 -6.71 -12.86
N LEU A 146 0.19 -7.12 -11.83
CA LEU A 146 0.58 -6.24 -10.73
C LEU A 146 1.47 -5.08 -11.23
N LYS A 147 2.47 -5.37 -12.08
CA LYS A 147 3.31 -4.35 -12.72
C LYS A 147 2.48 -3.36 -13.54
N ALA A 148 1.52 -3.85 -14.31
CA ALA A 148 0.61 -3.02 -15.09
C ALA A 148 -0.30 -2.18 -14.19
N ALA A 149 -0.77 -2.71 -13.07
CA ALA A 149 -1.58 -1.98 -12.10
C ALA A 149 -0.81 -0.80 -11.49
N HIS A 150 0.43 -1.05 -11.04
CA HIS A 150 1.35 -0.02 -10.54
C HIS A 150 1.64 1.05 -11.58
N ALA A 151 1.87 0.65 -12.84
CA ALA A 151 2.07 1.59 -13.93
C ALA A 151 0.84 2.48 -14.14
N ASN A 152 -0.37 1.90 -14.10
CA ASN A 152 -1.61 2.67 -14.29
C ASN A 152 -1.82 3.72 -13.19
N VAL A 153 -1.51 3.43 -11.92
CA VAL A 153 -1.59 4.45 -10.85
C VAL A 153 -0.64 5.61 -11.06
N ARG A 154 0.58 5.37 -11.58
CA ARG A 154 1.54 6.45 -11.90
C ARG A 154 1.03 7.43 -12.96
N TYR A 155 0.10 7.00 -13.80
CA TYR A 155 -0.56 7.80 -14.83
C TYR A 155 -2.02 8.13 -14.49
N ASP A 156 -2.40 8.04 -13.21
CA ASP A 156 -3.75 8.36 -12.68
C ASP A 156 -4.90 7.52 -13.28
N ASN A 157 -4.60 6.38 -13.89
CA ASN A 157 -5.59 5.43 -14.42
C ASN A 157 -6.09 4.49 -13.32
N THR A 158 -6.68 5.03 -12.25
CA THR A 158 -6.97 4.26 -11.03
C THR A 158 -7.99 3.15 -11.20
N CYS A 159 -9.07 3.37 -11.96
CA CYS A 159 -10.05 2.32 -12.23
C CYS A 159 -9.39 1.11 -12.91
N LYS A 160 -8.52 1.36 -13.89
CA LYS A 160 -7.80 0.31 -14.59
C LYS A 160 -6.80 -0.41 -13.69
N ALA A 161 -6.09 0.33 -12.84
CA ALA A 161 -5.20 -0.26 -11.86
C ALA A 161 -5.93 -1.20 -10.91
N GLN A 162 -7.10 -0.78 -10.41
CA GLN A 162 -7.92 -1.59 -9.51
C GLN A 162 -8.43 -2.87 -10.20
N GLU A 163 -8.92 -2.78 -11.44
CA GLU A 163 -9.31 -3.96 -12.24
C GLU A 163 -8.16 -4.96 -12.43
N LEU A 164 -6.95 -4.47 -12.71
CA LEU A 164 -5.77 -5.30 -12.90
C LEU A 164 -5.36 -6.00 -11.59
N LEU A 165 -5.43 -5.30 -10.45
CA LEU A 165 -5.20 -5.90 -9.14
C LEU A 165 -6.22 -7.01 -8.84
N PHE A 166 -7.52 -6.75 -9.06
CA PHE A 166 -8.55 -7.76 -8.84
C PHE A 166 -8.36 -9.00 -9.73
N LYS A 167 -7.97 -8.80 -11.00
CA LYS A 167 -7.66 -9.92 -11.90
C LYS A 167 -6.45 -10.73 -11.41
N ALA A 168 -5.41 -10.08 -10.89
CA ALA A 168 -4.25 -10.75 -10.31
C ALA A 168 -4.67 -11.60 -9.10
N GLN A 169 -5.48 -11.05 -8.20
CA GLN A 169 -6.01 -11.75 -7.03
C GLN A 169 -6.88 -12.96 -7.43
N GLU A 170 -7.73 -12.82 -8.44
CA GLU A 170 -8.55 -13.92 -8.96
C GLU A 170 -7.69 -15.07 -9.51
N LEU A 171 -6.60 -14.76 -10.23
CA LEU A 171 -5.67 -15.76 -10.75
C LEU A 171 -4.91 -16.47 -9.63
N ILE A 172 -4.49 -15.76 -8.57
CA ILE A 172 -3.89 -16.38 -7.38
C ILE A 172 -4.85 -17.39 -6.77
N GLU A 173 -6.11 -17.00 -6.55
CA GLU A 173 -7.12 -17.89 -5.94
C GLU A 173 -7.42 -19.11 -6.81
N LYS A 174 -7.41 -18.97 -8.14
CA LYS A 174 -7.52 -20.10 -9.08
C LYS A 174 -6.33 -21.04 -8.97
N ALA A 175 -5.11 -20.49 -8.97
CA ALA A 175 -3.89 -21.29 -8.92
C ALA A 175 -3.73 -22.03 -7.59
N LYS A 176 -4.13 -21.44 -6.46
CA LYS A 176 -4.20 -22.12 -5.16
C LYS A 176 -5.11 -23.35 -5.19
N LYS A 177 -6.28 -23.25 -5.84
CA LYS A 177 -7.24 -24.36 -5.95
C LYS A 177 -6.72 -25.50 -6.82
N CYS A 178 -5.93 -25.20 -7.86
CA CYS A 178 -5.33 -26.21 -8.73
C CYS A 178 -4.33 -27.14 -8.00
N ASN A 179 -3.67 -26.66 -6.93
CA ASN A 179 -2.78 -27.48 -6.10
C ASN A 179 -3.52 -28.57 -5.28
N GLY A 180 -4.86 -28.56 -5.25
CA GLY A 180 -5.70 -29.61 -4.68
C GLY A 180 -6.13 -30.71 -5.67
N CYS A 181 -5.70 -30.63 -6.94
CA CYS A 181 -6.08 -31.58 -7.99
C CYS A 181 -4.98 -32.60 -8.33
N VAL A 182 -4.18 -33.01 -7.33
CA VAL A 182 -3.40 -34.25 -7.43
C VAL A 182 -4.32 -35.38 -6.97
N GLY A 183 -4.83 -36.13 -7.95
CA GLY A 183 -5.73 -37.26 -7.72
C GLY A 183 -5.14 -38.30 -6.76
N VAL A 184 -5.98 -38.70 -5.81
CA VAL A 184 -6.03 -40.08 -5.31
C VAL A 184 -7.07 -40.82 -6.14
#